data_AF-A0A0B8Q9X7-F1
#
_entry.id   AF-A0A0B8Q9X7-F1
#
_cell.length_a   1.000
_cell.length_b   1.000
_cell.length_c   1.000
_cell.angle_alpha   90.00
_cell.angle_beta   90.00
_cell.angle_gamma   90.00
#
_symmetry.space_group_name_H-M   'P 1'
#
loop_
_entity.id
_entity.type
_entity.pdbx_description
1 polymer ?
#
loop_
_entity_poly.entity_id
_entity_poly.type
_entity_poly.pdbx_seq_one_letter_code
_entity_poly.pdbx_strand_id
1 'polypeptide(L)'
;MELSALTAVSPVDGRYGSKTIALRSIFSEYGLLKYRTIVEIRWLQKLAATAEIAEVPAFSAEANQFLDDVAANFNEEDAARIKEIERTTNHDVKAVEYFLKEKVAGVPELHAVNEFIHFACTSEDINNTSHALMLKEARETVILPEIKNIIDAIKALAVEYRDIPLLSRTHGQPASPSTMVKRWQTLHTVWSVNTSKSKTLRS
;
A
#
# COMPACT_ATOMS: atom_id res chain seq x y z
N MET A 1 -11.06 -9.52 26.94
CA MET A 1 -11.27 -10.37 25.74
C MET A 1 -10.17 -10.00 24.79
N GLU A 2 -9.39 -10.97 24.31
CA GLU A 2 -8.34 -10.72 23.31
C GLU A 2 -8.93 -10.50 21.92
N LEU A 3 -8.18 -9.82 21.05
CA LEU A 3 -8.58 -9.59 19.65
C LEU A 3 -8.52 -10.91 18.85
N SER A 4 -9.60 -11.22 18.15
CA SER A 4 -9.75 -12.37 17.25
C SER A 4 -10.77 -12.03 16.16
N ALA A 5 -10.92 -12.88 15.14
CA ALA A 5 -11.94 -12.65 14.10
C ALA A 5 -13.38 -12.61 14.66
N LEU A 6 -13.66 -13.24 15.79
CA LEU A 6 -14.99 -13.23 16.44
C LEU A 6 -15.19 -12.03 17.36
N THR A 7 -14.11 -11.50 17.94
CA THR A 7 -14.15 -10.41 18.93
C THR A 7 -13.76 -9.05 18.36
N ALA A 8 -13.32 -9.00 17.10
CA ALA A 8 -13.06 -7.76 16.37
C ALA A 8 -14.32 -6.89 16.26
N VAL A 9 -14.19 -5.61 16.62
CA VAL A 9 -15.29 -4.64 16.53
C VAL A 9 -15.68 -4.39 15.08
N SER A 10 -14.69 -4.20 14.20
CA SER A 10 -14.93 -4.00 12.78
C SER A 10 -15.10 -5.36 12.07
N PRO A 11 -16.14 -5.53 11.23
CA PRO A 11 -16.28 -6.73 10.43
C PRO A 11 -15.20 -6.84 9.33
N VAL A 12 -14.50 -5.74 9.01
CA VAL A 12 -13.37 -5.72 8.06
C VAL A 12 -12.23 -6.63 8.54
N ASP A 13 -12.01 -6.72 9.85
CA ASP A 13 -10.99 -7.58 10.45
C ASP A 13 -11.57 -8.87 11.05
N GLY A 14 -12.89 -8.87 11.32
CA GLY A 14 -13.63 -10.01 11.83
C GLY A 14 -14.27 -10.87 10.74
N ARG A 15 -15.61 -10.77 10.60
CA ARG A 15 -16.43 -11.57 9.68
C ARG A 15 -15.89 -11.63 8.25
N TYR A 16 -15.34 -10.53 7.75
CA TYR A 16 -14.80 -10.40 6.39
C TYR A 16 -13.27 -10.32 6.35
N GLY A 17 -12.58 -10.58 7.46
CA GLY A 17 -11.12 -10.49 7.54
C GLY A 17 -10.39 -11.35 6.51
N SER A 18 -10.94 -12.51 6.16
CA SER A 18 -10.38 -13.37 5.09
C SER A 18 -10.50 -12.78 3.69
N LYS A 19 -11.38 -11.79 3.48
CA LYS A 19 -11.57 -11.08 2.20
C LYS A 19 -10.70 -9.84 2.06
N THR A 20 -10.07 -9.41 3.16
CA THR A 20 -9.28 -8.18 3.24
C THR A 20 -7.83 -8.45 3.67
N ILE A 21 -7.40 -9.71 3.70
CA ILE A 21 -6.03 -10.13 4.08
C ILE A 21 -4.94 -9.33 3.35
N ALA A 22 -5.10 -9.12 2.04
CA ALA A 22 -4.12 -8.38 1.23
C ALA A 22 -3.94 -6.91 1.67
N LEU A 23 -4.90 -6.35 2.41
CA LEU A 23 -4.85 -4.98 2.90
C LEU A 23 -4.08 -4.86 4.23
N ARG A 24 -3.88 -5.98 4.95
CA ARG A 24 -3.20 -5.96 6.26
C ARG A 24 -1.76 -5.51 6.14
N SER A 25 -1.02 -5.93 5.12
CA SER A 25 0.37 -5.49 4.88
C SER A 25 0.49 -4.08 4.30
N ILE A 26 -0.63 -3.41 4.04
CA ILE A 26 -0.67 -2.10 3.38
C ILE A 26 -1.22 -1.03 4.33
N PHE A 27 -2.45 -1.20 4.84
CA PHE A 27 -3.19 -0.17 5.56
C PHE A 27 -3.25 -0.37 7.08
N SER A 28 -2.73 -1.47 7.61
CA SER A 28 -2.60 -1.62 9.06
C SER A 28 -1.47 -0.74 9.60
N GLU A 29 -1.36 -0.68 10.93
CA GLU A 29 -0.22 -0.04 11.59
C GLU A 29 1.11 -0.69 11.18
N TYR A 30 1.17 -2.02 11.04
CA TYR A 30 2.35 -2.70 10.48
C TYR A 30 2.69 -2.18 9.07
N GLY A 31 1.67 -2.01 8.22
CA GLY A 31 1.85 -1.47 6.87
C GLY A 31 2.40 -0.04 6.91
N LEU A 32 1.82 0.82 7.74
CA LEU A 32 2.30 2.19 7.91
C LEU A 32 3.75 2.24 8.37
N LEU A 33 4.12 1.46 9.39
CA LEU A 33 5.49 1.38 9.89
C LEU A 33 6.46 0.86 8.83
N LYS A 34 6.09 -0.18 8.08
CA LYS A 34 6.86 -0.70 6.94
C LYS A 34 7.20 0.41 5.95
N TYR A 35 6.21 1.18 5.51
CA TYR A 35 6.46 2.24 4.53
C TYR A 35 7.24 3.41 5.10
N ARG A 36 7.03 3.78 6.38
CA ARG A 36 7.86 4.79 7.04
C ARG A 36 9.32 4.37 7.08
N THR A 37 9.59 3.12 7.45
CA THR A 37 10.94 2.54 7.42
C THR A 37 11.55 2.59 6.02
N ILE A 38 10.79 2.23 4.98
CA ILE A 38 11.25 2.33 3.59
C ILE A 38 11.61 3.78 3.23
N VAL A 39 10.74 4.75 3.55
CA VAL A 39 10.97 6.16 3.20
C VAL A 39 12.21 6.72 3.89
N GLU A 40 12.38 6.46 5.19
CA GLU A 40 13.56 6.87 5.95
C GLU A 40 14.86 6.31 5.38
N ILE A 41 14.86 5.01 5.03
CA ILE A 41 16.02 4.36 4.42
C ILE A 41 16.37 5.01 3.08
N ARG A 42 15.36 5.23 2.22
CA ARG A 42 15.55 5.84 0.90
C ARG A 42 16.00 7.30 1.03
N TRP A 43 15.55 8.01 2.06
CA TRP A 43 16.01 9.36 2.37
C TRP A 43 17.50 9.36 2.73
N LEU A 44 17.93 8.50 3.65
CA LEU A 44 19.35 8.39 4.03
C LEU A 44 20.24 8.02 2.83
N GLN A 45 19.82 7.05 2.02
CA GLN A 45 20.53 6.69 0.78
C GLN A 45 20.63 7.86 -0.19
N LYS A 46 19.57 8.68 -0.28
CA LYS A 46 19.58 9.88 -1.13
C LYS A 46 20.56 10.94 -0.63
N LEU A 47 20.65 11.14 0.69
CA LEU A 47 21.66 12.03 1.28
C LEU A 47 23.06 11.54 0.94
N ALA A 48 23.37 10.26 1.16
CA ALA A 48 24.66 9.65 0.83
C ALA A 48 25.02 9.75 -0.66
N ALA A 49 24.03 9.60 -1.56
CA ALA A 49 24.23 9.70 -3.00
C ALA A 49 24.39 11.15 -3.52
N THR A 50 24.23 12.17 -2.67
CA THR A 50 24.31 13.58 -3.04
C THR A 50 25.70 14.12 -2.72
N ALA A 51 26.53 14.31 -3.74
CA ALA A 51 27.96 14.65 -3.58
C ALA A 51 28.21 15.96 -2.82
N GLU A 52 27.23 16.87 -2.81
CA GLU A 52 27.29 18.15 -2.09
C GLU A 52 27.14 18.02 -0.57
N ILE A 53 26.68 16.87 -0.06
CA ILE A 53 26.48 16.60 1.37
C ILE A 53 27.68 15.80 1.89
N ALA A 54 28.78 16.48 2.16
CA ALA A 54 30.04 15.82 2.54
C ALA A 54 29.98 15.09 3.89
N GLU A 55 29.07 15.47 4.78
CA GLU A 55 28.85 14.84 6.08
C GLU A 55 28.24 13.44 5.98
N VAL A 56 27.60 13.11 4.85
CA VAL A 56 27.08 11.78 4.54
C VAL A 56 27.78 11.26 3.28
N PRO A 57 28.95 10.62 3.39
CA PRO A 57 29.67 10.13 2.23
C PRO A 57 28.87 9.05 1.50
N ALA A 58 29.16 8.87 0.20
CA ALA A 58 28.54 7.84 -0.61
C ALA A 58 28.75 6.45 0.00
N PHE A 59 27.65 5.73 0.18
CA PHE A 59 27.68 4.41 0.78
C PHE A 59 28.30 3.37 -0.15
N SER A 60 29.02 2.43 0.46
CA SER A 60 29.46 1.19 -0.18
C SER A 60 28.28 0.38 -0.74
N ALA A 61 28.58 -0.57 -1.64
CA ALA A 61 27.56 -1.48 -2.15
C ALA A 61 26.96 -2.35 -1.04
N GLU A 62 27.81 -2.75 -0.08
CA GLU A 62 27.45 -3.57 1.07
C GLU A 62 26.53 -2.82 2.04
N ALA A 63 26.81 -1.54 2.32
CA ALA A 63 25.95 -0.71 3.16
C ALA A 63 24.59 -0.43 2.50
N ASN A 64 24.58 -0.16 1.19
CA ASN A 64 23.33 -0.01 0.44
C ASN A 64 22.51 -1.32 0.44
N GLN A 65 23.16 -2.46 0.23
CA GLN A 65 22.50 -3.76 0.26
C GLN A 65 21.92 -4.06 1.64
N PHE A 66 22.64 -3.77 2.72
CA PHE A 66 22.13 -3.93 4.08
C PHE A 66 20.85 -3.12 4.31
N LEU A 67 20.84 -1.86 3.90
CA LEU A 67 19.66 -0.99 3.99
C LEU A 67 18.49 -1.51 3.15
N ASP A 68 18.77 -1.99 1.94
CA ASP A 68 17.75 -2.61 1.08
C ASP A 68 17.18 -3.89 1.69
N ASP A 69 18.01 -4.69 2.35
CA ASP A 69 17.58 -5.91 3.03
C ASP A 69 16.71 -5.59 4.26
N VAL A 70 17.01 -4.52 5.01
CA VAL A 70 16.14 -4.05 6.10
C VAL A 70 14.77 -3.63 5.56
N ALA A 71 14.74 -2.88 4.46
CA ALA A 71 13.50 -2.45 3.82
C ALA A 71 12.68 -3.63 3.26
N ALA A 72 13.35 -4.60 2.62
CA ALA A 72 12.70 -5.75 1.98
C ALA A 72 12.21 -6.80 2.97
N ASN A 73 12.93 -7.00 4.09
CA ASN A 73 12.66 -8.05 5.07
C ASN A 73 11.98 -7.53 6.35
N PHE A 74 11.43 -6.31 6.33
CA PHE A 74 10.68 -5.74 7.45
C PHE A 74 9.52 -6.64 7.87
N ASN A 75 9.47 -7.03 9.14
CA ASN A 75 8.55 -8.05 9.66
C ASN A 75 7.80 -7.60 10.93
N GLU A 76 6.91 -8.47 11.44
CA GLU A 76 6.08 -8.14 12.60
C GLU A 76 6.89 -7.92 13.88
N GLU A 77 8.06 -8.56 14.03
CA GLU A 77 8.96 -8.35 15.18
C GLU A 77 9.59 -6.96 15.13
N ASP A 78 9.96 -6.49 13.94
CA ASP A 78 10.45 -5.12 13.72
C ASP A 78 9.37 -4.08 14.06
N ALA A 79 8.14 -4.30 13.60
CA ALA A 79 7.02 -3.43 13.94
C ALA A 79 6.75 -3.44 15.46
N ALA A 80 6.80 -4.60 16.11
CA ALA A 80 6.68 -4.71 17.56
C ALA A 80 7.81 -3.97 18.30
N ARG A 81 9.04 -4.02 17.77
CA ARG A 81 10.17 -3.27 18.32
C ARG A 81 9.93 -1.76 18.26
N ILE A 82 9.43 -1.25 17.14
CA ILE A 82 9.05 0.16 16.99
C ILE A 82 7.98 0.54 18.02
N LYS A 83 6.93 -0.29 18.20
CA LYS A 83 5.89 -0.03 19.20
C LYS A 83 6.44 0.00 20.63
N GLU A 84 7.44 -0.82 20.96
CA GLU A 84 8.07 -0.78 22.28
C GLU A 84 8.87 0.53 22.49
N ILE A 85 9.59 1.00 21.46
CA ILE A 85 10.28 2.30 21.50
C ILE A 85 9.28 3.45 21.62
N GLU A 86 8.14 3.36 20.92
CA GLU A 86 7.06 4.35 20.96
C GLU A 86 6.49 4.55 22.36
N ARG A 87 6.46 3.51 23.20
CA ARG A 87 6.01 3.64 24.60
C ARG A 87 6.84 4.61 25.42
N THR A 88 8.10 4.81 25.06
CA THR A 88 8.99 5.77 25.72
C THR A 88 8.95 7.13 25.05
N THR A 89 8.94 7.18 23.73
CA THR A 89 8.97 8.46 22.97
C THR A 89 7.62 9.15 22.89
N ASN A 90 6.52 8.39 23.02
CA ASN A 90 5.14 8.83 22.76
C ASN A 90 4.96 9.49 21.38
N HIS A 91 5.77 9.08 20.40
CA HIS A 91 5.76 9.59 19.04
C HIS A 91 6.20 8.49 18.05
N ASP A 92 5.30 8.14 17.14
CA ASP A 92 5.45 7.01 16.21
C ASP A 92 6.60 7.17 15.20
N VAL A 93 6.72 8.31 14.50
CA VAL A 93 7.81 8.56 13.55
C VAL A 93 9.17 8.59 14.27
N LYS A 94 9.24 9.22 15.45
CA LYS A 94 10.46 9.22 16.25
C LYS A 94 10.88 7.80 16.67
N ALA A 95 9.91 6.92 16.94
CA ALA A 95 10.20 5.52 17.23
C ALA A 95 10.79 4.77 16.03
N VAL A 96 10.35 5.07 14.80
CA VAL A 96 10.95 4.53 13.56
C VAL A 96 12.39 5.01 13.41
N GLU A 97 12.67 6.29 13.68
CA GLU A 97 14.04 6.83 13.65
C GLU A 97 14.94 6.02 14.59
N TYR A 98 14.57 5.88 15.87
CA TYR A 98 15.33 5.11 16.86
C TYR A 98 15.50 3.64 16.47
N PHE A 99 14.46 3.01 15.94
CA PHE A 99 14.55 1.64 15.43
C PHE A 99 15.62 1.51 14.33
N LEU A 100 15.67 2.46 13.39
CA LEU A 100 16.71 2.46 12.36
C LEU A 100 18.10 2.71 12.96
N LYS A 101 18.22 3.61 13.94
CA LYS A 101 19.48 3.82 14.69
C LYS A 101 20.00 2.51 15.30
N GLU A 102 19.10 1.70 15.88
CA GLU A 102 19.43 0.37 16.43
C GLU A 102 19.86 -0.62 15.33
N LYS A 103 19.12 -0.68 14.21
CA LYS A 103 19.42 -1.60 13.10
C LYS A 103 20.80 -1.34 12.48
N VAL A 104 21.19 -0.08 12.31
CA VAL A 104 22.44 0.27 11.63
C VAL A 104 23.66 0.30 12.55
N ALA A 105 23.49 0.19 13.87
CA ALA A 105 24.59 0.31 14.85
C ALA A 105 25.72 -0.72 14.64
N GLY A 106 25.41 -1.89 14.07
CA GLY A 106 26.39 -2.94 13.76
C GLY A 106 27.20 -2.70 12.48
N VAL A 107 26.88 -1.67 11.70
CA VAL A 107 27.53 -1.35 10.42
C VAL A 107 28.28 -0.03 10.59
N PRO A 108 29.62 -0.03 10.78
CA PRO A 108 30.37 1.18 11.16
C PRO A 108 30.15 2.38 10.23
N GLU A 109 30.06 2.14 8.93
CA GLU A 109 29.80 3.17 7.91
C GLU A 109 28.44 3.86 8.10
N LEU A 110 27.38 3.08 8.36
CA LEU A 110 26.04 3.62 8.59
C LEU A 110 25.91 4.22 10.00
N HIS A 111 26.56 3.63 10.99
CA HIS A 111 26.57 4.13 12.36
C HIS A 111 27.24 5.52 12.45
N ALA A 112 28.26 5.78 11.64
CA ALA A 112 28.93 7.08 11.59
C ALA A 112 28.01 8.23 11.18
N VAL A 113 26.95 7.93 10.41
CA VAL A 113 25.96 8.91 9.92
C VAL A 113 24.58 8.73 10.57
N ASN A 114 24.51 8.06 11.71
CA ASN A 114 23.27 7.74 12.41
C ASN A 114 22.39 8.98 12.71
N GLU A 115 23.00 10.12 13.01
CA GLU A 115 22.28 11.37 13.27
C GLU A 115 21.68 12.03 12.01
N PHE A 116 21.97 11.48 10.83
CA PHE A 116 21.36 11.91 9.56
C PHE A 116 20.10 11.11 9.19
N ILE A 117 19.73 10.10 9.97
CA ILE A 117 18.40 9.48 9.86
C ILE A 117 17.37 10.54 10.22
N HIS A 118 16.34 10.70 9.38
CA HIS A 118 15.33 11.77 9.49
C HIS A 118 15.88 13.21 9.34
N PHE A 119 17.07 13.40 8.77
CA PHE A 119 17.69 14.73 8.67
C PHE A 119 16.82 15.71 7.87
N ALA A 120 16.52 16.86 8.48
CA ALA A 120 15.72 17.95 7.93
C ALA A 120 14.28 17.56 7.50
N CYS A 121 13.80 16.38 7.86
CA CYS A 121 12.42 15.97 7.64
C CYS A 121 11.51 16.47 8.76
N THR A 122 10.25 16.70 8.42
CA THR A 122 9.14 16.65 9.39
C THR A 122 8.44 15.29 9.31
N SER A 123 7.71 14.92 10.36
CA SER A 123 6.89 13.70 10.39
C SER A 123 5.99 13.56 9.15
N GLU A 124 5.49 14.67 8.62
CA GLU A 124 4.62 14.65 7.45
C GLU A 124 5.33 14.33 6.13
N ASP A 125 6.64 14.59 6.00
CA ASP A 125 7.41 14.18 4.81
C ASP A 125 7.49 12.65 4.72
N ILE A 126 7.50 11.99 5.88
CA ILE A 126 7.50 10.53 5.99
C ILE A 126 6.07 10.00 5.83
N ASN A 127 5.09 10.61 6.50
CA ASN A 127 3.70 10.15 6.48
C ASN A 127 3.07 10.26 5.09
N ASN A 128 3.16 11.42 4.45
CA ASN A 128 2.51 11.63 3.15
C ASN A 128 3.07 10.69 2.07
N THR A 129 4.40 10.47 2.09
CA THR A 129 5.10 9.59 1.16
C THR A 129 4.73 8.14 1.45
N SER A 130 4.64 7.75 2.73
CA SER A 130 4.15 6.42 3.13
C SER A 130 2.73 6.19 2.64
N HIS A 131 1.82 7.14 2.84
CA HIS A 131 0.44 7.05 2.36
C HIS A 131 0.36 6.97 0.83
N ALA A 132 1.18 7.72 0.11
CA ALA A 132 1.27 7.64 -1.34
C ALA A 132 1.69 6.24 -1.80
N LEU A 133 2.71 5.65 -1.16
CA LEU A 133 3.14 4.27 -1.44
C LEU A 133 2.05 3.25 -1.11
N MET A 134 1.38 3.38 0.04
CA MET A 134 0.25 2.51 0.43
C MET A 134 -0.89 2.55 -0.60
N LEU A 135 -1.29 3.74 -1.02
CA LEU A 135 -2.35 3.92 -2.01
C LEU A 135 -1.94 3.39 -3.38
N LYS A 136 -0.69 3.60 -3.79
CA LYS A 136 -0.16 3.08 -5.05
C LYS A 136 -0.15 1.56 -5.05
N GLU A 137 0.41 0.93 -4.01
CA GLU A 137 0.44 -0.53 -3.89
C GLU A 137 -0.98 -1.10 -3.90
N ALA A 138 -1.88 -0.62 -3.03
CA ALA A 138 -3.25 -1.10 -2.99
C ALA A 138 -3.98 -0.93 -4.33
N ARG A 139 -3.76 0.19 -5.03
CA ARG A 139 -4.34 0.40 -6.36
C ARG A 139 -3.85 -0.65 -7.35
N GLU A 140 -2.54 -0.86 -7.41
CA GLU A 140 -1.89 -1.67 -8.44
C GLU A 140 -2.03 -3.18 -8.18
N THR A 141 -1.96 -3.61 -6.92
CA THR A 141 -1.91 -5.03 -6.55
C THR A 141 -3.24 -5.59 -6.05
N VAL A 142 -4.19 -4.74 -5.63
CA VAL A 142 -5.49 -5.20 -5.11
C VAL A 142 -6.65 -4.66 -5.94
N ILE A 143 -6.81 -3.34 -6.03
CA ILE A 143 -8.02 -2.72 -6.57
C ILE A 143 -8.13 -2.96 -8.09
N LEU A 144 -7.08 -2.68 -8.85
CA LEU A 144 -7.11 -2.84 -10.31
C LEU A 144 -7.29 -4.31 -10.75
N PRO A 145 -6.61 -5.30 -10.13
CA PRO A 145 -6.89 -6.72 -10.39
C PRO A 145 -8.33 -7.13 -10.11
N GLU A 146 -8.90 -6.74 -8.97
CA GLU A 146 -10.29 -7.10 -8.64
C GLU A 146 -11.30 -6.45 -9.59
N ILE A 147 -11.09 -5.19 -9.96
CA ILE A 147 -11.90 -4.53 -10.98
C ILE A 147 -11.79 -5.26 -12.32
N LYS A 148 -10.60 -5.73 -12.69
CA LYS A 148 -10.41 -6.51 -13.91
C LYS A 148 -11.20 -7.82 -13.86
N ASN A 149 -11.17 -8.55 -12.74
CA ASN A 149 -11.93 -9.78 -12.55
C ASN A 149 -13.44 -9.55 -12.76
N ILE A 150 -13.97 -8.45 -12.22
CA ILE A 150 -15.37 -8.06 -12.41
C ILE A 150 -15.66 -7.75 -13.88
N ILE A 151 -14.78 -7.00 -14.56
CA ILE A 151 -14.93 -6.65 -15.98
C ILE A 151 -14.93 -7.91 -16.85
N ASP A 152 -14.00 -8.85 -16.59
CA ASP A 152 -13.91 -10.11 -17.33
C ASP A 152 -15.14 -10.99 -17.09
N ALA A 153 -15.65 -11.06 -15.87
CA ALA A 153 -16.88 -11.80 -15.54
C ALA A 153 -18.09 -11.20 -16.26
N ILE A 154 -18.26 -9.87 -16.25
CA ILE A 154 -19.33 -9.19 -16.99
C ILE A 154 -19.20 -9.47 -18.50
N LYS A 155 -17.97 -9.48 -19.03
CA LYS A 155 -17.71 -9.78 -20.44
C LYS A 155 -18.06 -11.24 -20.78
N ALA A 156 -17.78 -12.18 -19.89
CA ALA A 156 -18.15 -13.58 -20.07
C ALA A 156 -19.68 -13.75 -20.14
N LEU A 157 -20.42 -13.14 -19.20
CA LEU A 157 -21.89 -13.12 -19.23
C LEU A 157 -22.44 -12.42 -20.49
N ALA A 158 -21.74 -11.38 -20.95
CA ALA A 158 -22.05 -10.70 -22.20
C ALA A 158 -21.78 -11.55 -23.45
N VAL A 159 -21.03 -12.64 -23.36
CA VAL A 159 -20.87 -13.59 -24.47
C VAL A 159 -21.90 -14.71 -24.33
N GLU A 160 -22.06 -15.25 -23.13
CA GLU A 160 -23.00 -16.34 -22.81
C GLU A 160 -24.44 -16.00 -23.19
N TYR A 161 -24.90 -14.79 -22.88
CA TYR A 161 -26.30 -14.41 -23.07
C TYR A 161 -26.59 -13.65 -24.36
N ARG A 162 -25.70 -13.70 -25.35
CA ARG A 162 -25.75 -12.91 -26.61
C ARG A 162 -27.08 -12.96 -27.31
N ASP A 163 -27.61 -14.16 -27.46
CA ASP A 163 -28.77 -14.41 -28.28
C ASP A 163 -30.04 -14.61 -27.44
N ILE A 164 -29.97 -14.33 -26.12
CA ILE A 164 -31.13 -14.40 -25.24
C ILE A 164 -31.96 -13.10 -25.36
N PRO A 165 -33.18 -13.18 -25.91
CA PRO A 165 -34.06 -12.01 -26.00
C PRO A 165 -34.51 -11.58 -24.61
N LEU A 166 -34.55 -10.27 -24.38
CA LEU A 166 -34.99 -9.64 -23.14
C LEU A 166 -36.08 -8.61 -23.44
N LEU A 167 -37.24 -8.75 -22.81
CA LEU A 167 -38.23 -7.69 -22.77
C LEU A 167 -37.69 -6.54 -21.90
N SER A 168 -37.30 -5.44 -22.54
CA SER A 168 -36.79 -4.26 -21.84
C SER A 168 -37.87 -3.65 -20.95
N ARG A 169 -37.44 -2.95 -19.90
CA ARG A 169 -38.31 -2.07 -19.12
C ARG A 169 -37.78 -0.65 -19.07
N THR A 170 -38.63 0.32 -19.36
CA THR A 170 -38.38 1.76 -19.18
C THR A 170 -39.41 2.30 -18.21
N HIS A 171 -38.97 2.98 -17.14
CA HIS A 171 -39.85 3.36 -16.02
C HIS A 171 -40.63 2.16 -15.42
N GLY A 172 -40.05 0.96 -15.48
CA GLY A 172 -40.67 -0.27 -15.01
C GLY A 172 -41.73 -0.89 -15.95
N GLN A 173 -42.06 -0.23 -17.07
CA GLN A 173 -43.06 -0.69 -18.04
C GLN A 173 -42.42 -1.43 -19.23
N PRO A 174 -43.10 -2.41 -19.85
CA PRO A 174 -42.63 -3.09 -21.06
C PRO A 174 -42.23 -2.11 -22.17
N ALA A 175 -41.07 -2.33 -22.77
CA ALA A 175 -40.53 -1.50 -23.83
C ALA A 175 -39.92 -2.38 -24.94
N SER A 176 -39.43 -1.74 -26.01
CA SER A 176 -38.82 -2.44 -27.14
C SER A 176 -37.79 -3.48 -26.69
N PRO A 177 -37.87 -4.74 -27.19
CA PRO A 177 -36.95 -5.80 -26.82
C PRO A 177 -35.49 -5.41 -27.04
N SER A 178 -34.62 -6.00 -26.24
CA SER A 178 -33.17 -5.97 -26.43
C SER A 178 -32.63 -7.38 -26.25
N THR A 179 -31.31 -7.53 -26.21
CA THR A 179 -30.67 -8.76 -25.73
C THR A 179 -30.06 -8.51 -24.36
N MET A 180 -29.95 -9.56 -23.55
CA MET A 180 -29.34 -9.45 -22.23
C MET A 180 -27.91 -8.86 -22.31
N VAL A 181 -27.21 -9.10 -23.41
CA VAL A 181 -25.86 -8.59 -23.69
C VAL A 181 -25.75 -7.10 -23.85
N LYS A 182 -26.75 -6.44 -24.45
CA LYS A 182 -26.73 -4.98 -24.58
C LYS A 182 -26.62 -4.31 -23.19
N ARG A 183 -27.17 -4.94 -22.14
CA ARG A 183 -27.09 -4.46 -20.75
C ARG A 183 -25.70 -4.69 -20.16
N TRP A 184 -25.14 -5.90 -20.28
CA TRP A 184 -23.80 -6.21 -19.78
C TRP A 184 -22.68 -5.41 -20.46
N GLN A 185 -22.80 -5.16 -21.76
CA GLN A 185 -21.82 -4.38 -22.51
C GLN A 185 -21.82 -2.90 -22.11
N THR A 186 -22.99 -2.37 -21.73
CA THR A 186 -23.11 -1.00 -21.17
C THR A 186 -22.38 -0.92 -19.83
N LEU A 187 -22.59 -1.90 -18.93
CA LEU A 187 -21.88 -1.99 -17.64
C LEU A 187 -20.36 -2.09 -17.84
N HIS A 188 -19.91 -2.98 -18.72
CA HIS A 188 -18.49 -3.14 -19.08
C HIS A 188 -17.87 -1.83 -19.53
N THR A 189 -18.55 -1.07 -20.39
CA THR A 189 -18.03 0.19 -20.94
C THR A 189 -17.84 1.24 -19.85
N VAL A 190 -18.84 1.42 -18.98
CA VAL A 190 -18.76 2.38 -17.86
C VAL A 190 -17.61 2.02 -16.92
N TRP A 191 -17.49 0.74 -16.55
CA TRP A 191 -16.43 0.28 -15.65
C TRP A 191 -15.05 0.44 -16.28
N SER A 192 -14.87 0.05 -17.55
CA SER A 192 -13.60 0.16 -18.27
C SER A 192 -13.09 1.61 -18.35
N VAL A 193 -13.98 2.58 -18.60
CA VAL A 193 -13.62 4.00 -18.64
C VAL A 193 -13.15 4.48 -17.26
N ASN A 194 -13.82 4.08 -16.18
CA ASN A 194 -13.43 4.47 -14.83
C ASN A 194 -12.11 3.81 -14.39
N THR A 195 -11.87 2.55 -14.76
CA THR A 195 -10.58 1.88 -14.54
C THR A 195 -9.46 2.58 -15.27
N SER A 196 -9.68 3.00 -16.53
CA SER A 196 -8.70 3.75 -17.30
C SER A 196 -8.34 5.08 -16.62
N LYS A 197 -9.33 5.81 -16.08
CA LYS A 197 -9.08 7.04 -15.32
C LYS A 197 -8.26 6.79 -14.05
N SER A 198 -8.56 5.70 -13.33
CA SER A 198 -7.82 5.31 -12.12
C SER A 198 -6.35 4.99 -12.41
N LYS A 199 -6.05 4.36 -13.56
CA LYS A 199 -4.67 4.13 -14.03
C LYS A 199 -3.92 5.42 -14.38
N THR A 200 -4.64 6.48 -14.76
CA THR A 200 -4.05 7.77 -15.16
C THR A 200 -3.95 8.80 -14.03
N LEU A 201 -4.43 8.48 -12.82
CA LEU A 201 -4.14 9.29 -11.63
C LEU A 201 -2.62 9.25 -11.43
N ARG A 202 -1.96 10.35 -11.81
CA ARG A 202 -0.50 10.44 -11.94
C ARG A 202 0.17 10.04 -10.62
N SER A 203 1.18 9.19 -10.78
CA SER A 203 2.21 8.84 -9.80
C SER A 203 2.94 10.07 -9.29
#